data_AF-A0A534HB07-F1
#
_entry.id   AF-A0A534HB07-F1
#
_cell.length_a   1.000
_cell.length_b   1.000
_cell.length_c   1.000
_cell.angle_alpha   90.00
_cell.angle_beta   90.00
_cell.angle_gamma   90.00
#
_symmetry.space_group_name_H-M   'P 1'
#
loop_
_entity.id
_entity.type
_entity.pdbx_description
1 polymer ?
#
loop_
_entity_poly.entity_id
_entity_poly.type
_entity_poly.pdbx_seq_one_letter_code
_entity_poly.pdbx_strand_id
1 'polypeptide(L)'
;MKGRIYAAGGAAIAALALAVAVTTVQADEHGRHGGARSERLDARHGHNHYYPDRGGFVHGVPGRPVIVEQGGGRYFYSGGVWYAPRGPSFLIVAAPIGAFVPVLPPFYTTLWVGGFPYYYANDTYYVWRDAENGYEVVDPPADPSVSTQAPPSDELFIYPQRGQSADSQASDKYECHRWASSQTGFDPTQSGGGVPPEQIQQKRGEYQRAMRACLEGRGYSVR
;
A
#
# COMPACT_ATOMS: atom_id res chain seq x y z
N MET A 1 -4.37 79.87 -12.94
CA MET A 1 -3.61 80.37 -14.10
C MET A 1 -2.12 80.22 -13.84
N LYS A 2 -1.42 79.68 -14.84
CA LYS A 2 0.03 79.67 -15.11
C LYS A 2 1.00 80.41 -14.16
N GLY A 3 2.13 79.77 -13.88
CA GLY A 3 3.39 80.48 -13.58
C GLY A 3 4.50 79.60 -13.01
N ARG A 4 5.33 79.00 -13.86
CA ARG A 4 6.68 78.51 -13.51
C ARG A 4 7.62 79.71 -13.30
N ILE A 5 8.66 79.58 -12.45
CA ILE A 5 10.05 80.05 -12.68
C ILE A 5 10.98 79.40 -11.61
N TYR A 6 12.20 79.09 -12.05
CA TYR A 6 13.30 78.38 -11.38
C TYR A 6 14.31 79.33 -10.71
N ALA A 7 15.05 78.84 -9.70
CA ALA A 7 16.50 79.06 -9.41
C ALA A 7 16.80 78.56 -7.96
N ALA A 8 17.63 77.55 -7.70
CA ALA A 8 19.09 77.41 -7.81
C ALA A 8 19.84 77.72 -6.49
N GLY A 9 20.70 76.79 -6.05
CA GLY A 9 21.60 76.89 -4.89
C GLY A 9 21.29 75.84 -3.82
N GLY A 10 22.19 75.00 -3.32
CA GLY A 10 23.61 74.80 -3.55
C GLY A 10 24.05 73.53 -2.79
N ALA A 11 25.19 73.01 -3.22
CA ALA A 11 25.93 71.82 -2.79
C ALA A 11 25.80 71.34 -1.32
N ALA A 12 25.73 70.01 -1.17
CA ALA A 12 26.65 69.24 -0.31
C ALA A 12 26.62 67.75 -0.74
N ILE A 13 27.65 67.35 -1.50
CA ILE A 13 27.91 65.95 -1.85
C ILE A 13 28.58 65.32 -0.62
N ALA A 14 27.85 64.53 0.15
CA ALA A 14 28.44 63.56 1.08
C ALA A 14 28.55 62.23 0.33
N ALA A 15 29.71 61.97 -0.27
CA ALA A 15 30.02 60.67 -0.87
C ALA A 15 30.24 59.64 0.24
N LEU A 16 29.19 58.92 0.62
CA LEU A 16 29.32 57.71 1.41
C LEU A 16 29.73 56.58 0.44
N ALA A 17 31.01 56.24 0.40
CA ALA A 17 31.48 55.06 -0.29
C ALA A 17 31.06 53.82 0.51
N LEU A 18 29.90 53.23 0.17
CA LEU A 18 29.57 51.87 0.59
C LEU A 18 30.40 50.91 -0.24
N ALA A 19 31.42 50.29 0.36
CA ALA A 19 32.12 49.17 -0.23
C ALA A 19 31.15 47.99 -0.34
N VAL A 20 30.71 47.67 -1.55
CA VAL A 20 30.01 46.40 -1.83
C VAL A 20 31.08 45.31 -1.81
N ALA A 21 31.16 44.57 -0.71
CA ALA A 21 31.89 43.32 -0.68
C ALA A 21 31.14 42.32 -1.56
N VAL A 22 31.60 42.15 -2.80
CA VAL A 22 31.17 41.04 -3.65
C VAL A 22 31.80 39.79 -3.07
N THR A 23 31.08 39.07 -2.21
CA THR A 23 31.45 37.70 -1.88
C THR A 23 31.21 36.87 -3.12
N THR A 24 32.30 36.49 -3.80
CA THR A 24 32.23 35.43 -4.79
C THR A 24 31.80 34.18 -4.05
N VAL A 25 30.55 33.76 -4.24
CA VAL A 25 30.12 32.40 -3.87
C VAL A 25 31.00 31.47 -4.69
N GLN A 26 32.01 30.88 -4.03
CA GLN A 26 32.75 29.76 -4.59
C GLN A 26 31.74 28.63 -4.70
N ALA A 27 31.32 28.33 -5.93
CA ALA A 27 30.64 27.09 -6.22
C ALA A 27 31.68 25.99 -6.00
N ASP A 28 31.53 25.24 -4.91
CA ASP A 28 32.33 24.05 -4.68
C ASP A 28 32.02 23.04 -5.80
N GLU A 29 32.98 22.88 -6.71
CA GLU A 29 33.03 21.79 -7.68
C GLU A 29 33.35 20.47 -6.96
N HIS A 30 32.38 19.95 -6.21
CA HIS A 30 32.42 18.57 -5.74
C HIS A 30 32.00 17.62 -6.86
N GLY A 31 33.01 17.08 -7.56
CA GLY A 31 33.03 15.69 -7.98
C GLY A 31 32.06 15.28 -9.09
N ARG A 32 32.48 15.47 -10.34
CA ARG A 32 32.09 14.58 -11.45
C ARG A 32 32.67 13.18 -11.19
N HIS A 33 31.93 12.33 -10.49
CA HIS A 33 32.11 10.88 -10.46
C HIS A 33 30.74 10.22 -10.67
N GLY A 34 30.70 9.15 -11.47
CA GLY A 34 29.51 8.58 -12.12
C GLY A 34 28.24 8.48 -11.26
N GLY A 35 27.12 8.93 -11.84
CA GLY A 35 25.84 9.08 -11.16
C GLY A 35 25.38 7.79 -10.48
N ALA A 36 25.44 7.78 -9.15
CA ALA A 36 24.68 6.84 -8.35
C ALA A 36 23.22 6.97 -8.77
N ARG A 37 22.59 5.86 -9.18
CA ARG A 37 21.15 5.82 -9.38
C ARG A 37 20.54 6.26 -8.06
N SER A 38 19.84 7.39 -8.05
CA SER A 38 19.16 7.87 -6.85
C SER A 38 18.10 6.83 -6.48
N GLU A 39 18.30 6.18 -5.34
CA GLU A 39 17.43 5.15 -4.79
C GLU A 39 16.81 5.70 -3.51
N ARG A 40 15.54 5.36 -3.29
CA ARG A 40 14.75 5.76 -2.14
C ARG A 40 14.32 4.54 -1.35
N LEU A 41 14.48 4.63 -0.04
CA LEU A 41 13.92 3.66 0.89
C LEU A 41 12.40 3.84 0.99
N ASP A 42 11.64 2.82 0.58
CA ASP A 42 10.22 2.70 0.87
C ASP A 42 10.05 1.93 2.20
N ALA A 43 9.98 2.68 3.29
CA ALA A 43 9.79 2.15 4.65
C ALA A 43 8.30 1.99 5.04
N ARG A 44 7.35 2.35 4.16
CA ARG A 44 5.93 2.34 4.52
C ARG A 44 5.49 0.90 4.82
N HIS A 45 4.61 0.74 5.81
CA HIS A 45 4.10 -0.57 6.24
C HIS A 45 5.19 -1.56 6.66
N GLY A 46 6.38 -1.07 7.03
CA GLY A 46 7.53 -1.94 7.35
C GLY A 46 8.13 -2.64 6.13
N HIS A 47 7.82 -2.18 4.92
CA HIS A 47 8.30 -2.77 3.66
C HIS A 47 9.83 -2.72 3.54
N ASN A 48 10.44 -1.61 3.98
CA ASN A 48 11.89 -1.42 4.12
C ASN A 48 12.71 -1.88 2.90
N HIS A 49 12.26 -1.51 1.70
CA HIS A 49 12.92 -1.88 0.44
C HIS A 49 13.35 -0.64 -0.34
N TYR A 50 14.50 -0.70 -1.00
CA TYR A 50 15.00 0.39 -1.83
C TYR A 50 14.47 0.26 -3.26
N TYR A 51 13.96 1.36 -3.80
CA TYR A 51 13.56 1.46 -5.20
C TYR A 51 14.27 2.62 -5.88
N PRO A 52 14.51 2.52 -7.20
CA PRO A 52 14.92 3.68 -7.99
C PRO A 52 13.91 4.83 -7.87
N ASP A 53 14.41 6.06 -7.88
CA ASP A 53 13.55 7.23 -7.84
C ASP A 53 12.66 7.37 -9.09
N ARG A 54 11.41 7.76 -8.84
CA ARG A 54 10.47 8.13 -9.89
C ARG A 54 10.99 9.37 -10.63
N GLY A 55 10.76 9.42 -11.94
CA GLY A 55 11.30 10.46 -12.82
C GLY A 55 12.71 10.15 -13.35
N GLY A 56 13.39 9.14 -12.81
CA GLY A 56 14.66 8.65 -13.35
C GLY A 56 14.51 7.99 -14.73
N PHE A 57 15.63 7.81 -15.43
CA PHE A 57 15.67 7.16 -16.75
C PHE A 57 16.56 5.92 -16.73
N VAL A 58 16.14 4.90 -17.48
CA VAL A 58 16.97 3.72 -17.76
C VAL A 58 17.00 3.46 -19.26
N HIS A 59 18.14 3.02 -19.79
CA HIS A 59 18.28 2.66 -21.21
C HIS A 59 17.61 1.32 -21.55
N GLY A 60 17.31 0.49 -20.55
CA GLY A 60 16.59 -0.76 -20.71
C GLY A 60 15.94 -1.17 -19.40
N VAL A 61 14.75 -1.78 -19.49
CA VAL A 61 14.04 -2.28 -18.31
C VAL A 61 14.75 -3.55 -17.80
N PRO A 62 15.13 -3.61 -16.51
CA PRO A 62 15.80 -4.78 -15.96
C PRO A 62 14.95 -6.05 -16.06
N GLY A 63 15.59 -7.19 -16.32
CA GLY A 63 14.93 -8.49 -16.37
C GLY A 63 13.98 -8.67 -17.55
N ARG A 64 12.90 -9.44 -17.35
CA ARG A 64 11.85 -9.66 -18.35
C ARG A 64 10.59 -8.92 -17.88
N PRO A 65 10.32 -7.71 -18.39
CA PRO A 65 9.17 -6.95 -17.92
C PRO A 65 7.86 -7.57 -18.39
N VAL A 66 6.82 -7.43 -17.56
CA VAL A 66 5.43 -7.60 -17.99
C VAL A 66 5.04 -6.35 -18.75
N ILE A 67 4.47 -6.51 -19.94
CA ILE A 67 3.96 -5.40 -20.75
C ILE A 67 2.47 -5.24 -20.42
N VAL A 68 2.07 -4.04 -20.03
CA VAL A 68 0.69 -3.73 -19.64
C VAL A 68 0.20 -2.54 -20.45
N GLU A 69 -0.96 -2.68 -21.08
CA GLU A 69 -1.65 -1.58 -21.76
C GLU A 69 -2.73 -1.05 -20.81
N GLN A 70 -2.67 0.22 -20.45
CA GLN A 70 -3.63 0.85 -19.53
C GLN A 70 -3.88 2.30 -19.93
N GLY A 71 -5.15 2.72 -19.99
CA GLY A 71 -5.52 4.10 -20.33
C GLY A 71 -4.99 4.59 -21.69
N GLY A 72 -4.78 3.69 -22.65
CA GLY A 72 -4.22 3.99 -23.97
C GLY A 72 -2.69 4.15 -24.02
N GLY A 73 -2.01 3.92 -22.89
CA GLY A 73 -0.55 3.90 -22.81
C GLY A 73 0.00 2.49 -22.61
N ARG A 74 1.24 2.28 -23.09
CA ARG A 74 2.02 1.08 -22.85
C ARG A 74 2.97 1.28 -21.69
N TYR A 75 2.94 0.36 -20.74
CA TYR A 75 3.81 0.34 -19.57
C TYR A 75 4.55 -0.98 -19.48
N PHE A 76 5.69 -0.93 -18.81
CA PHE A 76 6.54 -2.08 -18.55
C PHE A 76 6.70 -2.19 -17.04
N TYR A 77 6.37 -3.35 -16.50
CA TYR A 77 6.43 -3.63 -15.08
C TYR A 77 7.54 -4.64 -14.80
N SER A 78 8.45 -4.32 -13.89
CA SER A 78 9.53 -5.23 -13.49
C SER A 78 9.91 -5.00 -12.03
N GLY A 79 9.84 -6.06 -11.22
CA GLY A 79 10.33 -6.07 -9.83
C GLY A 79 9.69 -5.03 -8.90
N GLY A 80 8.44 -4.63 -9.13
CA GLY A 80 7.78 -3.56 -8.35
C GLY A 80 8.01 -2.14 -8.89
N VAL A 81 8.69 -2.00 -10.04
CA VAL A 81 8.94 -0.71 -10.69
C VAL A 81 8.19 -0.63 -12.01
N TRP A 82 7.57 0.53 -12.26
CA TRP A 82 6.81 0.81 -13.46
C TRP A 82 7.59 1.75 -14.38
N TYR A 83 7.58 1.44 -15.67
CA TYR A 83 8.34 2.14 -16.68
C TYR A 83 7.44 2.53 -17.85
N ALA A 84 7.58 3.77 -18.33
CA ALA A 84 6.93 4.24 -19.54
C ALA A 84 8.00 4.45 -20.64
N PRO A 85 7.70 4.12 -21.91
CA PRO A 85 8.64 4.34 -23.01
C PRO A 85 8.89 5.84 -23.22
N ARG A 86 10.16 6.21 -23.43
CA ARG A 86 10.59 7.58 -23.69
C ARG A 86 11.76 7.60 -24.67
N GLY A 87 11.44 7.67 -25.97
CA GLY A 87 12.45 7.62 -27.03
C GLY A 87 13.25 6.32 -26.95
N PRO A 88 14.60 6.36 -26.89
CA PRO A 88 15.44 5.17 -26.77
C PRO A 88 15.59 4.68 -25.31
N SER A 89 14.83 5.22 -24.36
CA SER A 89 14.96 4.92 -22.94
C SER A 89 13.59 4.79 -22.29
N PHE A 90 13.57 4.53 -20.98
CA PHE A 90 12.36 4.34 -20.20
C PHE A 90 12.37 5.26 -18.99
N LEU A 91 11.24 5.93 -18.75
CA LEU A 91 11.02 6.78 -17.59
C LEU A 91 10.43 5.93 -16.46
N ILE A 92 10.97 6.07 -15.24
CA ILE A 92 10.43 5.44 -14.04
C ILE A 92 9.19 6.23 -13.59
N VAL A 93 8.02 5.59 -13.60
CA VAL A 93 6.72 6.24 -13.38
C VAL A 93 5.97 5.62 -12.20
N ALA A 94 4.89 6.28 -11.81
CA ALA A 94 3.88 5.66 -10.95
C ALA A 94 3.22 4.47 -11.65
N ALA A 95 2.79 3.49 -10.86
CA ALA A 95 1.90 2.45 -11.37
C ALA A 95 0.59 3.08 -11.88
N PRO A 96 0.12 2.71 -13.08
CA PRO A 96 -1.15 3.20 -13.58
C PRO A 96 -2.30 2.50 -12.84
N ILE A 97 -3.24 3.27 -12.30
CA ILE A 97 -4.44 2.72 -11.65
C ILE A 97 -5.27 1.92 -12.67
N GLY A 98 -5.76 0.76 -12.23
CA GLY A 98 -6.47 -0.23 -13.03
C GLY A 98 -5.58 -1.14 -13.88
N ALA A 99 -4.26 -0.98 -13.82
CA ALA A 99 -3.35 -1.85 -14.55
C ALA A 99 -3.32 -3.26 -13.93
N PHE A 100 -3.33 -4.29 -14.76
CA PHE A 100 -3.30 -5.70 -14.32
C PHE A 100 -1.92 -6.33 -14.52
N VAL A 101 -1.43 -7.04 -13.51
CA VAL A 101 -0.20 -7.84 -13.58
C VAL A 101 -0.45 -9.28 -13.13
N PRO A 102 0.15 -10.29 -13.78
CA PRO A 102 -0.06 -11.69 -13.42
C PRO A 102 0.73 -12.11 -12.17
N VAL A 103 1.72 -11.31 -11.76
CA VAL A 103 2.64 -11.63 -10.67
C VAL A 103 2.96 -10.39 -9.85
N LEU A 104 2.95 -10.56 -8.52
CA LEU A 104 3.32 -9.52 -7.58
C LEU A 104 4.82 -9.22 -7.60
N PRO A 105 5.23 -8.04 -7.11
CA PRO A 105 6.64 -7.73 -6.87
C PRO A 105 7.27 -8.78 -5.94
N PRO A 106 8.53 -9.21 -6.13
CA PRO A 106 9.14 -10.23 -5.28
C PRO A 106 9.15 -9.91 -3.77
N PHE A 107 9.18 -8.63 -3.41
CA PHE A 107 9.28 -8.16 -2.02
C PHE A 107 8.00 -7.49 -1.52
N TYR A 108 6.82 -7.88 -2.01
CA TYR A 108 5.56 -7.25 -1.58
C TYR A 108 5.31 -7.39 -0.07
N THR A 109 4.60 -6.41 0.49
CA THR A 109 4.06 -6.46 1.85
C THR A 109 2.56 -6.72 1.79
N THR A 110 2.07 -7.72 2.52
CA THR A 110 0.62 -7.94 2.66
C THR A 110 0.05 -7.00 3.70
N LEU A 111 -1.01 -6.29 3.32
CA LEU A 111 -1.81 -5.44 4.17
C LEU A 111 -3.21 -6.04 4.28
N TRP A 112 -3.83 -5.91 5.44
CA TRP A 112 -5.16 -6.38 5.73
C TRP A 112 -6.03 -5.18 6.02
N VAL A 113 -7.03 -4.97 5.16
CA VAL A 113 -7.96 -3.83 5.22
C VAL A 113 -9.37 -4.40 5.19
N GLY A 114 -10.14 -4.19 6.26
CA GLY A 114 -11.44 -4.86 6.41
C GLY A 114 -11.35 -6.38 6.32
N GLY A 115 -10.18 -6.96 6.67
CA GLY A 115 -9.84 -8.39 6.58
C GLY A 115 -9.69 -8.96 5.16
N PHE A 116 -9.68 -8.11 4.14
CA PHE A 116 -9.29 -8.51 2.78
C PHE A 116 -7.80 -8.19 2.55
N PRO A 117 -7.07 -9.06 1.84
CA PRO A 117 -5.66 -8.81 1.53
C PRO A 117 -5.50 -7.76 0.44
N TYR A 118 -4.66 -6.78 0.73
CA TYR A 118 -4.05 -5.86 -0.21
C TYR A 118 -2.55 -6.17 -0.26
N TYR A 119 -1.92 -5.96 -1.39
CA TYR A 119 -0.49 -6.16 -1.55
C TYR A 119 0.16 -4.83 -1.87
N TYR A 120 1.27 -4.53 -1.22
CA TYR A 120 1.93 -3.24 -1.29
C TYR A 120 3.37 -3.38 -1.75
N ALA A 121 3.79 -2.51 -2.68
CA ALA A 121 5.20 -2.28 -2.99
C ALA A 121 5.40 -0.95 -3.72
N ASN A 122 6.48 -0.23 -3.41
CA ASN A 122 6.90 0.97 -4.12
C ASN A 122 5.77 2.01 -4.30
N ASP A 123 5.09 2.34 -3.21
CA ASP A 123 3.90 3.21 -3.19
C ASP A 123 2.73 2.74 -4.08
N THR A 124 2.66 1.46 -4.41
CA THR A 124 1.61 0.86 -5.25
C THR A 124 0.84 -0.19 -4.46
N TYR A 125 -0.49 -0.15 -4.58
CA TYR A 125 -1.39 -1.10 -3.95
C TYR A 125 -1.97 -2.01 -5.02
N TYR A 126 -2.02 -3.30 -4.72
CA TYR A 126 -2.58 -4.32 -5.58
C TYR A 126 -3.63 -5.12 -4.84
N VAL A 127 -4.65 -5.57 -5.56
CA VAL A 127 -5.67 -6.47 -5.05
C VAL A 127 -5.81 -7.65 -5.99
N TRP A 128 -6.07 -8.82 -5.43
CA TRP A 128 -6.35 -10.02 -6.22
C TRP A 128 -7.69 -9.88 -6.93
N ARG A 129 -7.75 -10.36 -8.17
CA ARG A 129 -8.95 -10.45 -8.98
C ARG A 129 -9.07 -11.86 -9.56
N ASP A 130 -10.03 -12.61 -9.03
CA ASP A 130 -10.27 -13.99 -9.44
C ASP A 130 -10.65 -14.12 -10.92
N ALA A 131 -11.44 -13.20 -11.46
CA ALA A 131 -11.94 -13.27 -12.83
C ALA A 131 -10.80 -13.16 -13.86
N GLU A 132 -9.79 -12.35 -13.58
CA GLU A 132 -8.63 -12.11 -14.43
C GLU A 132 -7.40 -12.96 -14.04
N ASN A 133 -7.49 -13.72 -12.94
CA ASN A 133 -6.40 -14.52 -12.38
C ASN A 133 -5.11 -13.69 -12.22
N GLY A 134 -5.23 -12.51 -11.61
CA GLY A 134 -4.14 -11.56 -11.51
C GLY A 134 -4.36 -10.48 -10.47
N TYR A 135 -3.46 -9.51 -10.46
CA TYR A 135 -3.43 -8.43 -9.50
C TYR A 135 -3.67 -7.10 -10.18
N GLU A 136 -4.71 -6.39 -9.74
CA GLU A 136 -5.04 -5.05 -10.23
C GLU A 136 -4.37 -3.99 -9.36
N VAL A 137 -3.73 -3.01 -9.99
CA VAL A 137 -3.26 -1.79 -9.33
C VAL A 137 -4.47 -0.93 -8.95
N VAL A 138 -4.62 -0.63 -7.67
CA VAL A 138 -5.74 0.18 -7.15
C VAL A 138 -5.23 1.41 -6.40
N ASP A 139 -6.16 2.33 -6.16
CA ASP A 139 -5.91 3.45 -5.27
C ASP A 139 -5.53 2.96 -3.85
N PRO A 140 -4.76 3.76 -3.09
CA PRO A 140 -4.49 3.46 -1.70
C PRO A 140 -5.79 3.23 -0.92
N PRO A 141 -5.83 2.22 -0.02
CA PRO A 141 -7.01 1.96 0.79
C PRO A 141 -7.34 3.20 1.63
N ALA A 142 -8.57 3.70 1.54
CA ALA A 142 -9.03 4.87 2.27
C ALA A 142 -9.25 4.60 3.77
N ASP A 143 -9.35 3.33 4.15
CA ASP A 143 -9.61 2.88 5.51
C ASP A 143 -8.35 3.04 6.39
N PRO A 144 -8.44 3.75 7.53
CA PRO A 144 -7.30 3.91 8.44
C PRO A 144 -6.89 2.61 9.16
N SER A 145 -7.70 1.56 9.14
CA SER A 145 -7.46 0.27 9.82
C SER A 145 -6.58 -0.70 9.01
N VAL A 146 -5.48 -0.21 8.46
CA VAL A 146 -4.49 -1.03 7.76
C VAL A 146 -3.64 -1.81 8.77
N SER A 147 -3.63 -3.14 8.67
CA SER A 147 -2.78 -4.03 9.48
C SER A 147 -1.81 -4.83 8.61
N THR A 148 -0.56 -4.99 9.04
CA THR A 148 0.38 -5.96 8.41
C THR A 148 0.27 -7.36 9.02
N GLN A 149 -0.44 -7.48 10.14
CA GLN A 149 -0.75 -8.76 10.75
C GLN A 149 -1.94 -9.37 10.05
N ALA A 150 -1.77 -10.61 9.58
CA ALA A 150 -2.86 -11.39 9.03
C ALA A 150 -3.98 -11.59 10.07
N PRO A 151 -5.26 -11.49 9.67
CA PRO A 151 -6.35 -11.85 10.53
C PRO A 151 -6.15 -13.33 10.92
N PRO A 152 -6.54 -13.70 12.15
CA PRO A 152 -6.55 -15.10 12.54
C PRO A 152 -7.40 -15.89 11.54
N SER A 153 -6.92 -17.07 11.14
CA SER A 153 -7.62 -17.94 10.20
C SER A 153 -9.00 -18.33 10.74
N ASP A 154 -10.00 -18.37 9.87
CA ASP A 154 -11.37 -18.80 10.20
C ASP A 154 -11.47 -20.29 10.54
N GLU A 155 -10.44 -21.06 10.21
CA GLU A 155 -10.43 -22.50 10.43
C GLU A 155 -10.13 -22.79 11.90
N LEU A 156 -11.17 -23.20 12.63
CA LEU A 156 -11.05 -23.75 13.97
C LEU A 156 -10.66 -25.22 13.88
N PHE A 157 -9.49 -25.59 14.38
CA PHE A 157 -9.09 -26.98 14.50
C PHE A 157 -9.64 -27.56 15.80
N ILE A 158 -10.57 -28.52 15.69
CA ILE A 158 -11.35 -29.04 16.82
C ILE A 158 -10.94 -30.48 17.12
N TYR A 159 -10.36 -30.71 18.30
CA TYR A 159 -9.87 -32.01 18.74
C TYR A 159 -10.69 -32.52 19.95
N PRO A 160 -11.18 -33.77 19.92
CA PRO A 160 -11.88 -34.36 21.07
C PRO A 160 -10.91 -34.58 22.24
N GLN A 161 -11.25 -34.12 23.45
CA GLN A 161 -10.42 -34.35 24.65
C GLN A 161 -10.89 -35.56 25.47
N ARG A 162 -12.15 -35.98 25.32
CA ARG A 162 -12.77 -37.03 26.13
C ARG A 162 -13.18 -38.26 25.32
N GLY A 163 -12.53 -38.46 24.17
CA GLY A 163 -12.84 -39.57 23.26
C GLY A 163 -14.22 -39.46 22.59
N GLN A 164 -14.73 -38.24 22.39
CA GLN A 164 -15.99 -38.04 21.67
C GLN A 164 -15.91 -38.66 20.26
N SER A 165 -16.97 -39.36 19.84
CA SER A 165 -17.06 -39.95 18.50
C SER A 165 -17.19 -38.87 17.43
N ALA A 166 -16.97 -39.25 16.16
CA ALA A 166 -17.15 -38.37 15.02
C ALA A 166 -18.59 -37.83 14.91
N ASP A 167 -19.60 -38.67 15.19
CA ASP A 167 -21.01 -38.27 15.14
C ASP A 167 -21.37 -37.27 16.25
N SER A 168 -20.88 -37.49 17.48
CA SER A 168 -21.04 -36.52 18.56
C SER A 168 -20.33 -35.21 18.22
N GLN A 169 -19.12 -35.29 17.65
CA GLN A 169 -18.40 -34.10 17.22
C GLN A 169 -19.13 -33.33 16.11
N ALA A 170 -19.73 -34.01 15.14
CA ALA A 170 -20.51 -33.35 14.08
C ALA A 170 -21.76 -32.66 14.65
N SER A 171 -22.47 -33.35 15.55
CA SER A 171 -23.67 -32.79 16.21
C SER A 171 -23.31 -31.58 17.07
N ASP A 172 -22.25 -31.68 17.88
CA ASP A 172 -21.76 -30.61 18.74
C ASP A 172 -21.29 -29.40 17.93
N LYS A 173 -20.58 -29.62 16.80
CA LYS A 173 -20.20 -28.56 15.86
C LYS A 173 -21.42 -27.83 15.32
N TYR A 174 -22.45 -28.56 14.89
CA TYR A 174 -23.68 -27.97 14.38
C TYR A 174 -24.43 -27.16 15.44
N GLU A 175 -24.58 -27.70 16.65
CA GLU A 175 -25.25 -27.02 17.75
C GLU A 175 -24.50 -25.77 18.19
N CYS A 176 -23.18 -25.85 18.33
CA CYS A 176 -22.35 -24.70 18.67
C CYS A 176 -22.36 -23.64 17.57
N HIS A 177 -22.36 -24.04 16.30
CA HIS A 177 -22.49 -23.11 15.17
C HIS A 177 -23.83 -22.35 15.25
N ARG A 178 -24.95 -23.06 15.39
CA ARG A 178 -26.27 -22.41 15.54
C ARG A 178 -26.31 -21.46 16.73
N TRP A 179 -25.74 -21.86 17.86
CA TRP A 179 -25.68 -21.01 19.04
C TRP A 179 -24.83 -19.75 18.80
N ALA A 180 -23.61 -19.90 18.27
CA ALA A 180 -22.71 -18.79 17.98
C ALA A 180 -23.33 -17.80 16.97
N SER A 181 -23.97 -18.29 15.91
CA SER A 181 -24.68 -17.43 14.95
C SER A 181 -25.86 -16.69 15.60
N SER A 182 -26.63 -17.35 16.47
CA SER A 182 -27.73 -16.69 17.19
C SER A 182 -27.26 -15.60 18.16
N GLN A 183 -26.09 -15.79 18.80
CA GLN A 183 -25.52 -14.83 19.75
C GLN A 183 -24.93 -13.60 19.05
N THR A 184 -24.38 -13.78 17.86
CA THR A 184 -23.56 -12.75 17.21
C THR A 184 -24.25 -12.07 16.05
N GLY A 185 -25.25 -12.72 15.44
CA GLY A 185 -25.89 -12.30 14.20
C GLY A 185 -25.05 -12.60 12.96
N PHE A 186 -23.94 -13.34 13.09
CA PHE A 186 -23.04 -13.69 11.99
C PHE A 186 -23.21 -15.15 11.59
N ASP A 187 -23.43 -15.40 10.31
CA ASP A 187 -23.58 -16.74 9.73
C ASP A 187 -22.47 -17.02 8.70
N PRO A 188 -21.41 -17.80 9.05
CA PRO A 188 -20.30 -18.09 8.13
C PRO A 188 -20.71 -18.91 6.89
N THR A 189 -21.93 -19.44 6.82
CA THR A 189 -22.43 -20.14 5.61
C THR A 189 -22.89 -19.16 4.53
N GLN A 190 -23.04 -17.88 4.86
CA GLN A 190 -23.44 -16.82 3.94
C GLN A 190 -22.23 -15.99 3.50
N SER A 191 -22.24 -15.52 2.26
CA SER A 191 -21.25 -14.55 1.79
C SER A 191 -21.34 -13.27 2.62
N GLY A 192 -20.21 -12.85 3.21
CA GLY A 192 -20.17 -11.70 4.12
C GLY A 192 -20.88 -11.91 5.47
N GLY A 193 -21.31 -13.13 5.80
CA GLY A 193 -21.82 -13.44 7.14
C GLY A 193 -23.23 -12.96 7.46
N GLY A 194 -23.97 -12.43 6.48
CA GLY A 194 -25.31 -11.85 6.70
C GLY A 194 -25.33 -10.50 7.43
N VAL A 195 -24.17 -9.82 7.51
CA VAL A 195 -24.02 -8.52 8.20
C VAL A 195 -23.51 -7.43 7.24
N PRO A 196 -23.68 -6.13 7.56
CA PRO A 196 -23.15 -5.05 6.74
C PRO A 196 -21.62 -5.14 6.57
N PRO A 197 -21.05 -4.73 5.41
CA PRO A 197 -19.62 -4.86 5.11
C PRO A 197 -18.68 -4.33 6.20
N GLU A 198 -19.04 -3.21 6.81
CA GLU A 198 -18.29 -2.56 7.88
C GLU A 198 -18.26 -3.36 9.19
N GLN A 199 -19.19 -4.29 9.41
CA GLN A 199 -19.27 -5.11 10.62
C GLN A 199 -18.68 -6.51 10.46
N ILE A 200 -18.38 -6.95 9.23
CA ILE A 200 -17.98 -8.34 8.91
C ILE A 200 -16.85 -8.82 9.82
N GLN A 201 -15.78 -8.04 9.99
CA GLN A 201 -14.61 -8.48 10.74
C GLN A 201 -14.87 -8.60 12.23
N GLN A 202 -15.54 -7.60 12.82
CA GLN A 202 -15.90 -7.64 14.23
C GLN A 202 -16.82 -8.83 14.53
N LYS A 203 -17.87 -8.99 13.72
CA LYS A 203 -18.90 -10.02 13.89
C LYS A 203 -18.37 -11.42 13.67
N ARG A 204 -17.49 -11.61 12.69
CA ARG A 204 -16.71 -12.84 12.48
C ARG A 204 -15.89 -13.20 13.72
N GLY A 205 -15.15 -12.25 14.28
CA GLY A 205 -14.35 -12.47 15.49
C GLY A 205 -15.20 -12.80 16.72
N GLU A 206 -16.36 -12.16 16.88
CA GLU A 206 -17.36 -12.50 17.90
C GLU A 206 -17.86 -13.94 17.73
N TYR A 207 -18.20 -14.33 16.50
CA TYR A 207 -18.68 -15.68 16.17
C TYR A 207 -17.63 -16.74 16.49
N GLN A 208 -16.38 -16.54 16.10
CA GLN A 208 -15.28 -17.48 16.38
C GLN A 208 -15.07 -17.67 17.88
N ARG A 209 -15.09 -16.58 18.67
CA ARG A 209 -14.99 -16.66 20.14
C ARG A 209 -16.14 -17.44 20.75
N ALA A 210 -17.38 -17.19 20.30
CA ALA A 210 -18.55 -17.93 20.76
C ALA A 210 -18.45 -19.42 20.39
N MET A 211 -18.12 -19.75 19.13
CA MET A 211 -17.95 -21.12 18.67
C MET A 211 -16.90 -21.89 19.49
N ARG A 212 -15.73 -21.27 19.71
CA ARG A 212 -14.66 -21.81 20.56
C ARG A 212 -15.15 -22.09 21.98
N ALA A 213 -15.80 -21.11 22.62
CA ALA A 213 -16.27 -21.25 24.00
C ALA A 213 -17.31 -22.38 24.16
N CYS A 214 -18.23 -22.52 23.20
CA CYS A 214 -19.22 -23.60 23.21
C CYS A 214 -18.56 -24.98 23.10
N LEU A 215 -17.61 -25.14 22.17
CA LEU A 215 -16.91 -26.40 21.96
C LEU A 215 -15.99 -26.76 23.13
N GLU A 216 -15.27 -25.78 23.69
CA GLU A 216 -14.45 -25.98 24.89
C GLU A 216 -15.31 -26.42 26.08
N GLY A 217 -16.50 -25.84 26.26
CA GLY A 217 -17.48 -26.28 27.26
C GLY A 217 -17.99 -27.71 27.08
N ARG A 218 -17.94 -28.23 25.85
CA ARG A 218 -18.26 -29.63 25.52
C ARG A 218 -17.06 -30.58 25.63
N GLY A 219 -15.89 -30.07 26.01
CA GLY A 219 -14.66 -30.85 26.18
C GLY A 219 -13.93 -31.10 24.86
N TYR A 220 -13.98 -30.14 23.95
CA TYR A 220 -13.07 -30.09 22.80
C TYR A 220 -11.91 -29.14 23.07
N SER A 221 -10.75 -29.46 22.52
CA SER A 221 -9.66 -28.50 22.36
C SER A 221 -9.86 -27.80 21.03
N VAL A 222 -9.92 -26.47 21.03
CA VAL A 222 -9.99 -25.67 19.81
C VAL A 222 -8.67 -24.93 19.64
N ARG A 223 -8.09 -24.96 18.44
CA ARG A 223 -6.85 -24.25 18.09
C ARG A 223 -7.16 -23.31 16.95
#